data_AF-A0A538J3Z0-F1
#
_entry.id   AF-A0A538J3Z0-F1
#
_cell.length_a   1.000
_cell.length_b   1.000
_cell.length_c   1.000
_cell.angle_alpha   90.00
_cell.angle_beta   90.00
_cell.angle_gamma   90.00
#
_symmetry.space_group_name_H-M   'P 1'
#
loop_
_entity.id
_entity.type
_entity.pdbx_description
1 polymer ?
#
loop_
_entity_poly.entity_id
_entity_poly.type
_entity_poly.pdbx_seq_one_letter_code
_entity_poly.pdbx_strand_id
1 'polypeptide(L)'
;MKARFLVAAVLAAMLAVAATTASGGTSRTQADKIVVWLQNDAQNGWPEAVALANSNFKAQHPGVTVDVQYQSWGNHLQKLDAGLAGGDAPDVIELGNSEMTKYMAAGAFKTLTQSAFPNNKTWLQGLKSSCQYNGKLYGVPYYAGARAVIYRKDQYKGAGITSTPKSLAQFMADGKKLMKKYGKDSGYSAIYFPGKYWYAAMSFVYDFGGQIAVRKGGSWKGTLNSPQALAGLNQVARIAKTLTRASRTTDEANPQQALVFAKGKVGSFIGNGWEWPYALDEKLGDPALAPVVGAYPMPSHTPGKIMPGFLGGSDLAVPVTTKNQALAVDWIKAFTSTAAESEIAKAGNIANTTKLLAFNAAHR
;
A
#
# COMPACT_ATOMS: atom_id res chain seq x y z
N MET A 1 11.39 -71.70 35.77
CA MET A 1 11.47 -70.26 35.41
C MET A 1 10.07 -69.70 35.17
N LYS A 2 9.32 -69.56 36.26
CA LYS A 2 7.96 -69.02 36.36
C LYS A 2 8.09 -67.75 37.21
N ALA A 3 8.44 -66.62 36.59
CA ALA A 3 8.58 -65.33 37.32
C ALA A 3 8.72 -64.08 36.40
N ARG A 4 8.21 -64.10 35.15
CA ARG A 4 8.37 -62.94 34.24
C ARG A 4 7.15 -62.60 33.37
N PHE A 5 5.95 -63.09 33.70
CA PHE A 5 4.71 -62.80 32.95
C PHE A 5 3.58 -62.17 33.79
N LEU A 6 3.88 -61.60 34.96
CA LEU A 6 2.87 -61.08 35.89
C LEU A 6 2.86 -59.55 36.08
N VAL A 7 3.63 -58.79 35.28
CA VAL A 7 3.68 -57.30 35.40
C VAL A 7 2.91 -56.59 34.28
N ALA A 8 2.42 -57.31 33.26
CA ALA A 8 1.69 -56.71 32.13
C ALA A 8 0.16 -56.66 32.29
N ALA A 9 -0.42 -57.17 33.40
CA ALA A 9 -1.87 -57.29 33.57
C ALA A 9 -2.48 -56.33 34.62
N VAL A 10 -1.68 -55.52 35.32
CA VAL A 10 -2.18 -54.63 36.39
C VAL A 10 -2.27 -53.15 35.97
N LEU A 11 -1.63 -52.75 34.86
CA LEU A 11 -1.74 -51.38 34.33
C LEU A 11 -2.91 -51.16 33.35
N ALA A 12 -3.60 -52.24 32.94
CA ALA A 12 -4.78 -52.16 32.07
C ALA A 12 -6.11 -51.97 32.84
N ALA A 13 -6.09 -51.94 34.17
CA ALA A 13 -7.29 -51.82 35.01
C ALA A 13 -7.54 -50.41 35.60
N MET A 14 -6.71 -49.41 35.26
CA MET A 14 -6.97 -47.99 35.62
C MET A 14 -7.61 -47.18 34.48
N LEU A 15 -8.06 -47.83 33.41
CA LEU A 15 -8.62 -47.18 32.21
C LEU A 15 -10.14 -47.33 32.03
N ALA A 16 -10.87 -47.80 33.05
CA ALA A 16 -12.29 -48.15 32.89
C ALA A 16 -13.29 -47.55 33.90
N VAL A 17 -12.90 -46.62 34.80
CA VAL A 17 -13.88 -45.96 35.69
C VAL A 17 -13.56 -44.47 35.85
N ALA A 18 -13.87 -43.69 34.81
CA ALA A 18 -14.15 -42.26 34.93
C ALA A 18 -15.00 -41.80 33.74
N ALA A 19 -16.07 -42.54 33.45
CA ALA A 19 -17.17 -42.09 32.62
C ALA A 19 -18.35 -41.73 33.54
N THR A 20 -18.31 -40.55 34.15
CA THR A 20 -19.50 -39.86 34.65
C THR A 20 -19.24 -38.35 34.73
N THR A 21 -19.95 -37.64 33.85
CA THR A 21 -20.50 -36.29 34.02
C THR A 21 -19.54 -35.13 34.32
N ALA A 22 -19.04 -34.52 33.24
CA ALA A 22 -18.77 -33.08 33.23
C ALA A 22 -19.19 -32.50 31.88
N SER A 23 -20.49 -32.25 31.74
CA SER A 23 -21.05 -31.26 30.82
C SER A 23 -20.63 -29.87 31.30
N GLY A 24 -19.34 -29.56 31.15
CA GLY A 24 -18.77 -28.23 31.33
C GLY A 24 -18.40 -27.71 29.95
N GLY A 25 -19.22 -26.81 29.39
CA GLY A 25 -18.86 -26.10 28.18
C GLY A 25 -17.49 -25.48 28.35
N THR A 26 -16.52 -25.94 27.58
CA THR A 26 -15.25 -25.24 27.40
C THR A 26 -15.57 -23.94 26.70
N SER A 27 -15.87 -22.91 27.49
CA SER A 27 -15.68 -21.53 27.08
C SER A 27 -14.22 -21.46 26.64
N ARG A 28 -13.98 -21.39 25.33
CA ARG A 28 -12.64 -21.06 24.82
C ARG A 28 -12.28 -19.76 25.54
N THR A 29 -11.23 -19.78 26.34
CA THR A 29 -10.68 -18.56 26.94
C THR A 29 -10.42 -17.59 25.80
N GLN A 30 -11.33 -16.62 25.63
CA GLN A 30 -11.24 -15.62 24.58
C GLN A 30 -10.03 -14.76 24.91
N ALA A 31 -9.17 -14.47 23.94
CA ALA A 31 -8.03 -13.60 24.20
C ALA A 31 -8.53 -12.21 24.58
N ASP A 32 -7.96 -11.61 25.63
CA ASP A 32 -8.37 -10.29 26.11
C ASP A 32 -7.89 -9.16 25.18
N LYS A 33 -6.93 -9.45 24.28
CA LYS A 33 -6.30 -8.47 23.40
C LYS A 33 -5.85 -9.09 22.08
N ILE A 34 -5.96 -8.31 21.00
CA ILE A 34 -5.22 -8.51 19.76
C ILE A 34 -4.30 -7.31 19.47
N VAL A 35 -3.16 -7.56 18.84
CA VAL A 35 -2.18 -6.56 18.38
C VAL A 35 -2.29 -6.41 16.87
N VAL A 36 -2.43 -5.18 16.41
CA VAL A 36 -2.53 -4.84 14.99
C VAL A 36 -1.38 -3.91 14.65
N TRP A 37 -0.59 -4.24 13.63
CA TRP A 37 0.40 -3.33 13.08
C TRP A 37 -0.13 -2.66 11.82
N LEU A 38 -0.31 -1.34 11.88
CA LEU A 38 -0.58 -0.49 10.74
C LEU A 38 0.61 0.44 10.50
N GLN A 39 0.67 1.07 9.33
CA GLN A 39 1.69 2.06 9.01
C GLN A 39 1.26 3.43 9.54
N ASN A 40 2.22 4.34 9.76
CA ASN A 40 1.95 5.70 10.23
C ASN A 40 0.96 6.48 9.33
N ASP A 41 0.85 6.10 8.05
CA ASP A 41 -0.15 6.63 7.12
C ASP A 41 -1.57 6.49 7.67
N ALA A 42 -1.89 5.36 8.33
CA ALA A 42 -3.22 5.14 8.89
C ALA A 42 -3.52 6.04 10.09
N GLN A 43 -2.51 6.32 10.92
CA GLN A 43 -2.65 7.21 12.06
C GLN A 43 -2.92 8.65 11.64
N ASN A 44 -2.24 9.10 10.57
CA ASN A 44 -2.20 10.51 10.21
C ASN A 44 -3.14 10.86 9.05
N GLY A 45 -3.47 9.89 8.20
CA GLY A 45 -4.23 10.11 6.97
C GLY A 45 -5.71 9.76 7.07
N TRP A 46 -6.07 8.72 7.83
CA TRP A 46 -7.48 8.26 7.92
C TRP A 46 -7.79 7.61 9.30
N PRO A 47 -7.46 8.27 10.42
CA PRO A 47 -7.68 7.70 11.76
C PRO A 47 -9.15 7.32 12.02
N GLU A 48 -10.10 7.98 11.36
CA GLU A 48 -11.54 7.69 11.44
C GLU A 48 -11.88 6.27 10.96
N ALA A 49 -11.19 5.77 9.91
CA ALA A 49 -11.40 4.41 9.43
C ALA A 49 -10.93 3.37 10.47
N VAL A 50 -9.80 3.65 11.13
CA VAL A 50 -9.24 2.79 12.20
C VAL A 50 -10.17 2.80 13.42
N ALA A 51 -10.65 3.98 13.82
CA ALA A 51 -11.59 4.12 14.93
C ALA A 51 -12.91 3.38 14.66
N LEU A 52 -13.44 3.48 13.44
CA LEU A 52 -14.64 2.76 13.03
C LEU A 52 -14.45 1.24 13.06
N ALA A 53 -13.31 0.75 12.59
CA ALA A 53 -12.96 -0.67 12.65
C ALA A 53 -12.91 -1.18 14.09
N ASN A 54 -12.22 -0.45 14.97
CA ASN A 54 -12.09 -0.80 16.39
C ASN A 54 -13.45 -0.79 17.10
N SER A 55 -14.32 0.18 16.80
CA SER A 55 -15.67 0.27 17.34
C SER A 55 -16.52 -0.94 16.90
N ASN A 56 -16.53 -1.24 15.60
CA ASN A 56 -17.28 -2.37 15.04
C ASN A 56 -16.77 -3.72 15.57
N PHE A 57 -15.44 -3.85 15.74
CA PHE A 57 -14.83 -5.03 16.35
C PHE A 57 -15.23 -5.18 17.82
N LYS A 58 -15.19 -4.08 18.59
CA LYS A 58 -15.58 -4.09 20.01
C LYS A 58 -17.05 -4.47 20.21
N ALA A 59 -17.94 -4.02 19.32
CA ALA A 59 -19.34 -4.41 19.34
C ALA A 59 -19.55 -5.93 19.13
N GLN A 60 -18.72 -6.56 18.30
CA GLN A 60 -18.76 -8.02 18.05
C GLN A 60 -18.01 -8.82 19.12
N HIS A 61 -17.01 -8.20 19.77
CA HIS A 61 -16.13 -8.83 20.75
C HIS A 61 -15.94 -7.94 21.99
N PRO A 62 -16.98 -7.76 22.83
CA PRO A 62 -16.95 -6.80 23.94
C PRO A 62 -15.90 -7.12 25.02
N GLY A 63 -15.42 -8.36 25.11
CA GLY A 63 -14.33 -8.77 26.01
C GLY A 63 -12.91 -8.57 25.47
N VAL A 64 -12.77 -8.23 24.19
CA VAL A 64 -11.46 -8.14 23.51
C VAL A 64 -11.09 -6.68 23.29
N THR A 65 -9.81 -6.36 23.44
CA THR A 65 -9.22 -5.06 23.12
C THR A 65 -8.37 -5.12 21.86
N VAL A 66 -8.27 -4.01 21.13
CA VAL A 66 -7.39 -3.90 19.96
C VAL A 66 -6.28 -2.90 20.28
N ASP A 67 -5.04 -3.38 20.27
CA ASP A 67 -3.83 -2.58 20.41
C ASP A 67 -3.25 -2.30 19.02
N VAL A 68 -3.59 -1.14 18.46
CA VAL A 68 -3.07 -0.69 17.16
C VAL A 68 -1.73 0.00 17.38
N GLN A 69 -0.67 -0.58 16.82
CA GLN A 69 0.68 -0.06 16.88
C GLN A 69 1.12 0.42 15.49
N TYR A 70 1.46 1.70 15.39
CA TYR A 70 1.87 2.28 14.12
C TYR A 70 3.36 2.08 13.84
N GLN A 71 3.67 1.64 12.61
CA GLN A 71 5.00 1.30 12.14
C GLN A 71 5.50 2.32 11.12
N SER A 72 6.83 2.40 10.97
CA SER A 72 7.47 3.17 9.92
C SER A 72 7.93 2.26 8.79
N TRP A 73 7.62 2.65 7.55
CA TRP A 73 8.08 1.96 6.35
C TRP A 73 9.59 1.67 6.34
N GLY A 74 10.41 2.54 6.94
CA GLY A 74 11.87 2.41 6.94
C GLY A 74 12.41 1.17 7.65
N ASN A 75 11.73 0.64 8.66
CA ASN A 75 12.23 -0.50 9.46
C ASN A 75 11.19 -1.60 9.73
N HIS A 76 9.94 -1.44 9.28
CA HIS A 76 8.87 -2.39 9.59
C HIS A 76 9.17 -3.84 9.15
N LEU A 77 9.79 -4.06 7.98
CA LEU A 77 10.14 -5.42 7.51
C LEU A 77 11.17 -6.11 8.40
N GLN A 78 12.17 -5.38 8.88
CA GLN A 78 13.16 -5.93 9.82
C GLN A 78 12.51 -6.30 11.14
N LYS A 79 11.59 -5.45 11.63
CA LYS A 79 10.81 -5.73 12.84
C LYS A 79 9.89 -6.94 12.66
N LEU A 80 9.26 -7.09 11.49
CA LEU A 80 8.45 -8.26 11.15
C LEU A 80 9.28 -9.53 11.10
N ASP A 81 10.43 -9.51 10.43
CA ASP A 81 11.34 -10.66 10.33
C ASP A 81 11.77 -11.12 11.73
N ALA A 82 12.13 -10.18 12.62
CA ALA A 82 12.45 -10.46 14.02
C ALA A 82 11.25 -11.00 14.81
N GLY A 83 10.06 -10.40 14.66
CA GLY A 83 8.84 -10.84 15.34
C GLY A 83 8.39 -12.24 14.91
N LEU A 84 8.51 -12.58 13.62
CA LEU A 84 8.22 -13.93 13.12
C LEU A 84 9.19 -14.97 13.69
N ALA A 85 10.47 -14.62 13.84
CA ALA A 85 11.49 -15.52 14.40
C ALA A 85 11.39 -15.66 15.93
N GLY A 86 11.05 -14.57 16.63
CA GLY A 86 10.99 -14.50 18.10
C GLY A 86 9.63 -14.88 18.71
N GLY A 87 8.57 -14.97 17.91
CA GLY A 87 7.22 -15.23 18.39
C GLY A 87 6.42 -13.98 18.79
N ASP A 88 6.94 -12.79 18.49
CA ASP A 88 6.36 -11.48 18.84
C ASP A 88 5.70 -10.77 17.65
N ALA A 89 5.41 -11.49 16.57
CA ALA A 89 4.66 -10.95 15.43
C ALA A 89 3.21 -10.57 15.85
N PRO A 90 2.61 -9.53 15.26
CA PRO A 90 1.26 -9.09 15.59
C PRO A 90 0.19 -10.11 15.13
N ASP A 91 -1.05 -9.92 15.57
CA ASP A 91 -2.19 -10.72 15.11
C ASP A 91 -2.65 -10.33 13.71
N VAL A 92 -2.54 -9.03 13.38
CA VAL A 92 -2.78 -8.47 12.03
C VAL A 92 -1.62 -7.58 11.66
N ILE A 93 -1.20 -7.64 10.40
CA ILE A 93 -0.15 -6.78 9.86
C ILE A 93 -0.56 -6.14 8.54
N GLU A 94 -0.28 -4.85 8.42
CA GLU A 94 -0.22 -4.13 7.16
C GLU A 94 1.14 -4.34 6.48
N LEU A 95 1.12 -4.69 5.20
CA LEU A 95 2.28 -4.75 4.32
C LEU A 95 1.99 -4.02 3.02
N GLY A 96 3.03 -3.39 2.45
CA GLY A 96 2.95 -2.90 1.09
C GLY A 96 2.67 -4.06 0.13
N ASN A 97 1.85 -3.82 -0.88
CA ASN A 97 1.45 -4.85 -1.84
C ASN A 97 2.64 -5.57 -2.50
N SER A 98 3.77 -4.86 -2.71
CA SER A 98 5.00 -5.44 -3.26
C SER A 98 5.79 -6.34 -2.29
N GLU A 99 5.51 -6.26 -0.99
CA GLU A 99 6.24 -6.98 0.08
C GLU A 99 5.61 -8.34 0.38
N MET A 100 4.31 -8.49 0.10
CA MET A 100 3.51 -9.68 0.39
C MET A 100 4.11 -10.99 -0.14
N THR A 101 4.66 -10.98 -1.36
CA THR A 101 5.08 -12.22 -2.04
C THR A 101 6.18 -12.96 -1.28
N LYS A 102 7.16 -12.27 -0.71
CA LYS A 102 8.26 -12.87 0.07
C LYS A 102 7.70 -13.69 1.24
N TYR A 103 6.78 -13.09 2.00
CA TYR A 103 6.21 -13.68 3.20
C TYR A 103 5.19 -14.78 2.90
N MET A 104 4.37 -14.62 1.86
CA MET A 104 3.48 -15.67 1.37
C MET A 104 4.28 -16.91 0.95
N ALA A 105 5.37 -16.72 0.21
CA ALA A 105 6.24 -17.82 -0.23
C ALA A 105 6.97 -18.49 0.93
N ALA A 106 7.34 -17.74 1.97
CA ALA A 106 7.91 -18.26 3.20
C ALA A 106 6.90 -18.96 4.13
N GLY A 107 5.60 -18.95 3.79
CA GLY A 107 4.55 -19.56 4.61
C GLY A 107 4.22 -18.76 5.88
N ALA A 108 4.57 -17.48 5.92
CA ALA A 108 4.40 -16.64 7.11
C ALA A 108 2.93 -16.27 7.39
N PHE A 109 2.02 -16.43 6.42
CA PHE A 109 0.62 -16.00 6.54
C PHE A 109 -0.38 -17.15 6.44
N LYS A 110 -1.48 -16.98 7.18
CA LYS A 110 -2.65 -17.84 7.11
C LYS A 110 -3.32 -17.73 5.74
N THR A 111 -3.79 -18.86 5.21
CA THR A 111 -4.69 -18.86 4.04
C THR A 111 -6.08 -18.34 4.41
N LEU A 112 -6.64 -17.49 3.56
CA LEU A 112 -7.92 -16.82 3.76
C LEU A 112 -8.97 -17.27 2.74
N THR A 113 -10.24 -17.22 3.13
CA THR A 113 -11.38 -17.48 2.24
C THR A 113 -11.93 -16.16 1.73
N GLN A 114 -11.74 -15.87 0.43
CA GLN A 114 -12.12 -14.58 -0.17
C GLN A 114 -13.58 -14.19 0.12
N SER A 115 -14.52 -15.12 0.06
CA SER A 115 -15.95 -14.85 0.27
C SER A 115 -16.30 -14.39 1.70
N ALA A 116 -15.40 -14.57 2.66
CA ALA A 116 -15.61 -14.15 4.04
C ALA A 116 -15.42 -12.63 4.26
N PHE A 117 -14.85 -11.91 3.28
CA PHE A 117 -14.52 -10.50 3.43
C PHE A 117 -15.51 -9.58 2.69
N PRO A 118 -15.74 -8.36 3.20
CA PRO A 118 -16.51 -7.36 2.49
C PRO A 118 -15.88 -7.05 1.13
N ASN A 119 -16.71 -6.57 0.19
CA ASN A 119 -16.27 -6.12 -1.14
C ASN A 119 -15.52 -7.16 -2.00
N ASN A 120 -15.48 -8.43 -1.58
CA ASN A 120 -14.62 -9.45 -2.18
C ASN A 120 -14.81 -9.69 -3.69
N LYS A 121 -16.01 -9.43 -4.22
CA LYS A 121 -16.31 -9.56 -5.66
C LYS A 121 -15.88 -8.34 -6.48
N THR A 122 -15.60 -7.22 -5.82
CA THR A 122 -15.31 -5.93 -6.42
C THR A 122 -13.94 -5.39 -6.02
N TRP A 123 -13.08 -6.22 -5.43
CA TRP A 123 -11.71 -5.81 -5.15
C TRP A 123 -10.97 -5.36 -6.41
N LEU A 124 -10.13 -4.33 -6.27
CA LEU A 124 -9.25 -3.88 -7.34
C LEU A 124 -8.30 -5.03 -7.72
N GLN A 125 -8.32 -5.41 -9.00
CA GLN A 125 -7.58 -6.59 -9.48
C GLN A 125 -6.07 -6.49 -9.20
N GLY A 126 -5.50 -5.29 -9.27
CA GLY A 126 -4.09 -5.05 -8.97
C GLY A 126 -3.71 -5.37 -7.52
N LEU A 127 -4.55 -5.01 -6.55
CA LEU A 127 -4.35 -5.32 -5.12
C LEU A 127 -4.74 -6.77 -4.79
N LYS A 128 -5.79 -7.29 -5.42
CA LYS A 128 -6.16 -8.70 -5.22
C LYS A 128 -5.01 -9.64 -5.61
N SER A 129 -4.28 -9.31 -6.68
CA SER A 129 -3.19 -10.14 -7.18
C SER A 129 -1.99 -10.19 -6.22
N SER A 130 -1.69 -9.11 -5.48
CA SER A 130 -0.61 -9.10 -4.48
C SER A 130 -0.93 -9.94 -3.25
N CYS A 131 -2.21 -10.15 -2.95
CA CYS A 131 -2.67 -11.01 -1.87
C CYS A 131 -2.65 -12.52 -2.21
N GLN A 132 -2.31 -12.90 -3.44
CA GLN A 132 -2.39 -14.28 -3.92
C GLN A 132 -1.04 -14.88 -4.27
N TYR A 133 -0.83 -16.12 -3.83
CA TYR A 133 0.35 -16.91 -4.17
C TYR A 133 -0.04 -18.37 -4.39
N ASN A 134 0.40 -18.96 -5.51
CA ASN A 134 0.08 -20.34 -5.90
C ASN A 134 -1.41 -20.70 -5.79
N GLY A 135 -2.28 -19.79 -6.24
CA GLY A 135 -3.73 -20.00 -6.26
C GLY A 135 -4.45 -19.86 -4.91
N LYS A 136 -3.72 -19.51 -3.84
CA LYS A 136 -4.29 -19.28 -2.50
C LYS A 136 -4.23 -17.81 -2.14
N LEU A 137 -5.22 -17.36 -1.36
CA LEU A 137 -5.28 -16.00 -0.82
C LEU A 137 -4.64 -15.98 0.58
N TYR A 138 -3.78 -15.01 0.85
CA TYR A 138 -3.05 -14.85 2.12
C TYR A 138 -3.19 -13.46 2.74
N GLY A 139 -3.79 -12.52 2.01
CA GLY A 139 -4.06 -11.18 2.49
C GLY A 139 -5.40 -10.66 2.00
N VAL A 140 -5.78 -9.50 2.50
CA VAL A 140 -6.95 -8.75 2.11
C VAL A 140 -6.51 -7.38 1.61
N PRO A 141 -6.89 -6.98 0.38
CA PRO A 141 -6.64 -5.65 -0.14
C PRO A 141 -7.17 -4.57 0.80
N TYR A 142 -6.35 -3.59 1.12
CA TYR A 142 -6.69 -2.54 2.08
C TYR A 142 -6.86 -1.17 1.43
N TYR A 143 -5.85 -0.64 0.74
CA TYR A 143 -6.04 0.57 -0.08
C TYR A 143 -5.08 0.57 -1.26
N ALA A 144 -5.42 1.34 -2.29
CA ALA A 144 -4.55 1.60 -3.42
C ALA A 144 -4.03 3.03 -3.40
N GLY A 145 -2.75 3.17 -3.77
CA GLY A 145 -2.15 4.44 -4.17
C GLY A 145 -2.12 4.51 -5.70
N ALA A 146 -2.79 5.50 -6.28
CA ALA A 146 -2.56 5.88 -7.67
C ALA A 146 -1.95 7.25 -7.76
N ARG A 147 -1.00 7.38 -8.67
CA ARG A 147 -0.22 8.59 -8.86
C ARG A 147 -0.79 9.43 -10.01
N ALA A 148 -0.85 10.73 -9.78
CA ALA A 148 -1.16 11.75 -10.78
C ALA A 148 -0.03 12.79 -10.78
N VAL A 149 -0.01 13.64 -11.81
CA VAL A 149 0.84 14.83 -11.78
C VAL A 149 0.11 15.90 -11.00
N ILE A 150 0.63 16.27 -9.83
CA ILE A 150 0.18 17.42 -9.04
C ILE A 150 1.03 18.62 -9.49
N TYR A 151 0.41 19.75 -9.82
CA TYR A 151 1.08 20.86 -10.48
C TYR A 151 0.60 22.25 -10.05
N ARG A 152 1.46 23.25 -10.30
CA ARG A 152 1.20 24.68 -10.09
C ARG A 152 0.55 25.31 -11.32
N LYS A 153 -0.77 25.54 -11.28
CA LYS A 153 -1.56 26.19 -12.33
C LYS A 153 -1.04 27.58 -12.66
N ASP A 154 -0.65 28.34 -11.65
CA ASP A 154 -0.08 29.68 -11.78
C ASP A 154 1.28 29.68 -12.47
N GLN A 155 2.17 28.73 -12.14
CA GLN A 155 3.47 28.59 -12.81
C GLN A 155 3.30 28.13 -14.25
N TYR A 156 2.39 27.19 -14.51
CA TYR A 156 2.07 26.75 -15.86
C TYR A 156 1.56 27.93 -16.70
N LYS A 157 0.58 28.69 -16.19
CA LYS A 157 0.07 29.90 -16.83
C LYS A 157 1.17 30.94 -17.06
N GLY A 158 2.04 31.18 -16.07
CA GLY A 158 3.15 32.12 -16.16
C GLY A 158 4.25 31.72 -17.16
N ALA A 159 4.33 30.43 -17.52
CA ALA A 159 5.17 29.91 -18.60
C ALA A 159 4.43 29.80 -19.95
N GLY A 160 3.20 30.31 -20.05
CA GLY A 160 2.39 30.28 -21.27
C GLY A 160 1.77 28.92 -21.59
N ILE A 161 1.62 28.05 -20.59
CA ILE A 161 0.97 26.73 -20.71
C ILE A 161 -0.49 26.89 -20.31
N THR A 162 -1.40 26.77 -21.27
CA THR A 162 -2.84 27.05 -21.09
C THR A 162 -3.70 25.80 -20.93
N SER A 163 -3.15 24.61 -21.15
CA SER A 163 -3.84 23.33 -21.00
C SER A 163 -2.90 22.25 -20.50
N THR A 164 -3.46 21.18 -19.91
CA THR A 164 -2.67 20.03 -19.47
C THR A 164 -2.20 19.20 -20.66
N PRO A 165 -0.98 18.61 -20.60
CA PRO A 165 -0.40 17.89 -21.72
C PRO A 165 -1.21 16.62 -22.05
N LYS A 166 -1.40 16.34 -23.35
CA LYS A 166 -2.12 15.17 -23.87
C LYS A 166 -1.20 14.08 -24.41
N SER A 167 0.11 14.30 -24.30
CA SER A 167 1.15 13.34 -24.66
C SER A 167 2.40 13.59 -23.81
N LEU A 168 3.22 12.56 -23.64
CA LEU A 168 4.53 12.67 -23.00
C LEU A 168 5.44 13.69 -23.72
N ALA A 169 5.32 13.81 -25.05
CA ALA A 169 6.06 14.81 -25.82
C ALA A 169 5.67 16.25 -25.41
N GLN A 170 4.37 16.53 -25.26
CA GLN A 170 3.89 17.81 -24.76
C GLN A 170 4.32 18.04 -23.31
N PHE A 171 4.23 17.02 -22.45
CA PHE A 171 4.70 17.11 -21.07
C PHE A 171 6.18 17.54 -21.00
N MET A 172 7.04 16.95 -21.83
CA MET A 172 8.46 17.35 -21.91
C MET A 172 8.65 18.77 -22.44
N ALA A 173 7.84 19.20 -23.41
CA ALA A 173 7.90 20.55 -23.96
C ALA A 173 7.46 21.60 -22.91
N ASP A 174 6.40 21.32 -22.16
CA ASP A 174 5.90 22.18 -21.10
C ASP A 174 6.88 22.24 -19.93
N GLY A 175 7.49 21.12 -19.55
CA GLY A 175 8.60 21.10 -18.60
C GLY A 175 9.76 22.01 -19.01
N LYS A 176 10.14 22.01 -20.30
CA LYS A 176 11.18 22.91 -20.82
C LYS A 176 10.76 24.39 -20.76
N LYS A 177 9.49 24.72 -21.01
CA LYS A 177 8.98 26.09 -20.85
C LYS A 177 9.07 26.55 -19.39
N LEU A 178 8.71 25.69 -18.44
CA LEU A 178 8.85 25.95 -17.01
C LEU A 178 10.32 26.17 -16.63
N MET A 179 11.23 25.29 -17.07
CA MET A 179 12.67 25.48 -16.84
C MET A 179 13.21 26.76 -17.48
N LYS A 180 12.76 27.14 -18.67
CA LYS A 180 13.15 28.41 -19.31
C LYS A 180 12.68 29.61 -18.51
N LYS A 181 11.46 29.56 -17.93
CA LYS A 181 10.85 30.67 -17.20
C LYS A 181 11.41 30.81 -15.77
N TYR A 182 11.53 29.70 -15.05
CA TYR A 182 11.81 29.69 -13.60
C TYR A 182 13.16 29.05 -13.24
N GLY A 183 13.80 28.34 -14.17
CA GLY A 183 15.06 27.62 -13.93
C GLY A 183 16.28 28.49 -13.64
N LYS A 184 16.18 29.84 -13.67
CA LYS A 184 17.25 30.72 -13.18
C LYS A 184 17.47 30.56 -11.67
N ASP A 185 16.42 30.26 -10.90
CA ASP A 185 16.57 29.81 -9.51
C ASP A 185 17.19 28.42 -9.54
N SER A 186 18.38 28.24 -8.97
CA SER A 186 19.12 26.98 -8.97
C SER A 186 18.43 25.85 -8.22
N GLY A 187 17.44 26.14 -7.37
CA GLY A 187 16.60 25.16 -6.68
C GLY A 187 15.36 24.75 -7.48
N TYR A 188 15.06 25.41 -8.60
CA TYR A 188 13.83 25.15 -9.34
C TYR A 188 13.86 23.82 -10.10
N SER A 189 12.77 23.06 -10.01
CA SER A 189 12.50 21.88 -10.84
C SER A 189 11.14 22.01 -11.52
N ALA A 190 11.08 21.85 -12.85
CA ALA A 190 9.79 21.79 -13.54
C ALA A 190 8.96 20.58 -13.10
N ILE A 191 9.65 19.47 -12.80
CA ILE A 191 9.11 18.33 -12.07
C ILE A 191 10.08 17.90 -10.97
N TYR A 192 9.63 17.74 -9.73
CA TYR A 192 10.41 17.08 -8.67
C TYR A 192 10.37 15.57 -8.92
N PHE A 193 11.54 14.98 -9.18
CA PHE A 193 11.68 13.55 -9.51
C PHE A 193 13.00 13.03 -8.91
N PRO A 194 13.00 12.56 -7.65
CA PRO A 194 14.21 12.09 -6.98
C PRO A 194 14.69 10.76 -7.57
N GLY A 195 16.00 10.50 -7.46
CA GLY A 195 16.66 9.42 -8.21
C GLY A 195 16.21 8.00 -7.85
N LYS A 196 15.72 7.76 -6.63
CA LYS A 196 15.22 6.45 -6.19
C LYS A 196 13.71 6.26 -6.42
N TYR A 197 13.03 7.19 -7.12
CA TYR A 197 11.58 7.10 -7.33
C TYR A 197 11.18 6.05 -8.38
N TRP A 198 11.45 4.78 -8.07
CA TRP A 198 11.33 3.67 -9.00
C TRP A 198 9.87 3.38 -9.39
N TYR A 199 8.92 3.64 -8.49
CA TYR A 199 7.49 3.49 -8.78
C TYR A 199 7.04 4.33 -9.97
N ALA A 200 7.42 5.62 -9.99
CA ALA A 200 7.13 6.50 -11.11
C ALA A 200 7.93 6.08 -12.36
N ALA A 201 9.19 5.66 -12.19
CA ALA A 201 10.03 5.20 -13.30
C ALA A 201 9.45 3.97 -14.02
N MET A 202 8.85 3.02 -13.29
CA MET A 202 8.27 1.82 -13.89
C MET A 202 7.01 2.10 -14.71
N SER A 203 6.25 3.15 -14.39
CA SER A 203 5.15 3.61 -15.24
C SER A 203 5.63 3.95 -16.66
N PHE A 204 6.83 4.54 -16.81
CA PHE A 204 7.43 4.79 -18.13
C PHE A 204 7.86 3.50 -18.82
N VAL A 205 8.41 2.53 -18.09
CA VAL A 205 8.74 1.21 -18.66
C VAL A 205 7.50 0.55 -19.24
N TYR A 206 6.40 0.53 -18.48
CA TYR A 206 5.13 -0.06 -18.92
C TYR A 206 4.50 0.72 -20.07
N ASP A 207 4.60 2.05 -20.05
CA ASP A 207 4.09 2.91 -21.12
C ASP A 207 4.69 2.53 -22.47
N PHE A 208 6.01 2.30 -22.52
CA PHE A 208 6.71 1.87 -23.74
C PHE A 208 6.57 0.36 -24.04
N GLY A 209 5.71 -0.36 -23.32
CA GLY A 209 5.47 -1.79 -23.50
C GLY A 209 6.54 -2.71 -22.89
N GLY A 210 7.43 -2.16 -22.06
CA GLY A 210 8.40 -2.93 -21.29
C GLY A 210 7.77 -3.59 -20.07
N GLN A 211 8.52 -4.48 -19.42
CA GLN A 211 8.13 -5.15 -18.17
C GLN A 211 9.36 -5.28 -17.25
N ILE A 212 9.14 -5.35 -15.94
CA ILE A 212 10.22 -5.65 -14.97
C ILE A 212 10.74 -7.07 -15.21
N ALA A 213 9.82 -8.02 -15.31
CA ALA A 213 10.10 -9.42 -15.58
C ALA A 213 8.91 -10.08 -16.30
N VAL A 214 9.18 -11.17 -17.00
CA VAL A 214 8.16 -12.02 -17.62
C VAL A 214 8.34 -13.46 -17.18
N ARG A 215 7.24 -14.22 -17.11
CA ARG A 215 7.31 -15.66 -16.85
C ARG A 215 7.56 -16.41 -18.16
N LYS A 216 8.71 -17.07 -18.28
CA LYS A 216 9.10 -17.84 -19.48
C LYS A 216 9.66 -19.19 -19.05
N GLY A 217 9.03 -20.28 -19.51
CA GLY A 217 9.45 -21.64 -19.17
C GLY A 217 9.31 -21.96 -17.68
N GLY A 218 8.23 -21.48 -17.03
CA GLY A 218 7.96 -21.73 -15.62
C GLY A 218 8.66 -20.77 -14.64
N SER A 219 9.76 -20.12 -15.05
CA SER A 219 10.53 -19.18 -14.21
C SER A 219 10.32 -17.71 -14.59
N TRP A 220 10.55 -16.80 -13.65
CA TRP A 220 10.64 -15.37 -13.93
C TRP A 220 11.99 -15.03 -14.58
N LYS A 221 11.98 -14.17 -15.59
CA LYS A 221 13.17 -13.61 -16.23
C LYS A 221 13.05 -12.09 -16.25
N GLY A 222 14.06 -11.39 -15.73
CA GLY A 222 14.12 -9.92 -15.79
C GLY A 222 14.21 -9.42 -17.23
N THR A 223 13.52 -8.33 -17.54
CA THR A 223 13.38 -7.80 -18.90
C THR A 223 13.62 -6.31 -19.01
N LEU A 224 14.22 -5.69 -17.98
CA LEU A 224 14.55 -4.26 -17.98
C LEU A 224 15.62 -3.86 -19.01
N ASN A 225 16.32 -4.83 -19.60
CA ASN A 225 17.25 -4.64 -20.71
C ASN A 225 16.59 -4.78 -22.10
N SER A 226 15.28 -5.05 -22.18
CA SER A 226 14.56 -5.12 -23.46
C SER A 226 14.51 -3.73 -24.14
N PRO A 227 14.43 -3.65 -25.49
CA PRO A 227 14.32 -2.38 -26.20
C PRO A 227 13.19 -1.48 -25.68
N GLN A 228 12.04 -2.08 -25.36
CA GLN A 228 10.86 -1.40 -24.81
C GLN A 228 11.14 -0.83 -23.42
N ALA A 229 11.73 -1.63 -22.52
CA ALA A 229 12.07 -1.15 -21.19
C ALA A 229 13.14 -0.05 -21.23
N LEU A 230 14.16 -0.20 -22.08
CA LEU A 230 15.19 0.82 -22.29
C LEU A 230 14.59 2.12 -22.85
N ALA A 231 13.57 2.07 -23.72
CA ALA A 231 12.90 3.26 -24.22
C ALA A 231 12.23 4.06 -23.08
N GLY A 232 11.53 3.38 -22.16
CA GLY A 232 10.95 3.98 -20.96
C GLY A 232 12.00 4.54 -20.00
N LEU A 233 13.05 3.76 -19.70
CA LEU A 233 14.15 4.20 -18.83
C LEU A 233 14.91 5.40 -19.41
N ASN A 234 15.10 5.45 -20.74
CA ASN A 234 15.69 6.59 -21.41
C ASN A 234 14.82 7.85 -21.28
N GLN A 235 13.50 7.70 -21.19
CA GLN A 235 12.62 8.84 -20.90
C GLN A 235 12.84 9.37 -19.48
N VAL A 236 12.93 8.48 -18.49
CA VAL A 236 13.26 8.86 -17.11
C VAL A 236 14.60 9.58 -17.04
N ALA A 237 15.62 9.08 -17.76
CA ALA A 237 16.92 9.73 -17.86
C ALA A 237 16.84 11.12 -18.50
N ARG A 238 15.96 11.32 -19.50
CA ARG A 238 15.71 12.66 -20.08
C ARG A 238 15.09 13.62 -19.07
N ILE A 239 14.11 13.17 -18.28
CA ILE A 239 13.53 13.98 -17.19
C ILE A 239 14.61 14.37 -16.18
N ALA A 240 15.38 13.38 -15.72
CA ALA A 240 16.47 13.56 -14.76
C ALA A 240 17.58 14.53 -15.23
N LYS A 241 17.77 14.66 -16.54
CA LYS A 241 18.75 15.57 -17.15
C LYS A 241 18.21 16.97 -17.43
N THR A 242 16.92 17.10 -17.71
CA THR A 242 16.38 18.33 -18.32
C THR A 242 15.33 19.05 -17.48
N LEU A 243 14.60 18.36 -16.60
CA LEU A 243 13.42 18.92 -15.94
C LEU A 243 13.50 18.95 -14.40
N THR A 244 14.44 18.23 -13.80
CA THR A 244 14.55 18.12 -12.35
C THR A 244 15.94 18.46 -11.84
N ARG A 245 15.98 18.99 -10.61
CA ARG A 245 17.18 19.20 -9.81
C ARG A 245 17.09 18.48 -8.46
N ALA A 246 16.13 17.57 -8.31
CA ALA A 246 16.02 16.72 -7.14
C ALA A 246 17.28 15.87 -6.94
N SER A 247 17.54 15.46 -5.69
CA SER A 247 18.69 14.60 -5.39
C SER A 247 18.56 13.26 -6.11
N ARG A 248 19.70 12.75 -6.59
CA ARG A 248 19.80 11.43 -7.24
C ARG A 248 19.85 10.27 -6.24
N THR A 249 20.04 10.56 -4.96
CA THR A 249 20.26 9.54 -3.92
C THR A 249 19.10 9.39 -2.94
N THR A 250 18.09 10.25 -3.06
CA THR A 250 16.88 10.22 -2.22
C THR A 250 15.71 9.56 -2.93
N ASP A 251 14.69 9.20 -2.15
CA ASP A 251 13.37 8.77 -2.61
C ASP A 251 12.34 9.91 -2.50
N GLU A 252 11.09 9.63 -2.83
CA GLU A 252 9.97 10.57 -2.81
C GLU A 252 9.45 10.90 -1.40
N ALA A 253 9.79 10.08 -0.40
CA ALA A 253 9.34 10.26 0.98
C ALA A 253 10.37 11.01 1.84
N ASN A 254 11.64 11.05 1.43
CA ASN A 254 12.76 11.59 2.22
C ASN A 254 13.65 12.54 1.40
N PRO A 255 13.36 13.86 1.37
CA PRO A 255 12.25 14.53 2.03
C PRO A 255 10.92 14.29 1.30
N GLN A 256 9.80 14.44 2.02
CA GLN A 256 8.47 14.32 1.41
C GLN A 256 8.31 15.29 0.24
N GLN A 257 8.01 14.77 -0.95
CA GLN A 257 7.91 15.57 -2.18
C GLN A 257 6.81 16.65 -2.13
N ALA A 258 5.68 16.39 -1.47
CA ALA A 258 4.64 17.40 -1.25
C ALA A 258 5.15 18.64 -0.50
N LEU A 259 6.03 18.45 0.50
CA LEU A 259 6.62 19.54 1.26
C LEU A 259 7.72 20.25 0.48
N VAL A 260 8.45 19.54 -0.39
CA VAL A 260 9.36 20.18 -1.34
C VAL A 260 8.58 21.05 -2.33
N PHE A 261 7.42 20.56 -2.79
CA PHE A 261 6.52 21.29 -3.67
C PHE A 261 5.93 22.54 -3.01
N ALA A 262 5.51 22.43 -1.74
CA ALA A 262 4.96 23.53 -0.95
C ALA A 262 5.91 24.74 -0.86
N LYS A 263 7.23 24.52 -0.90
CA LYS A 263 8.25 25.59 -0.89
C LYS A 263 8.28 26.47 -2.16
N GLY A 264 7.42 26.21 -3.14
CA GLY A 264 7.23 27.06 -4.32
C GLY A 264 8.27 26.90 -5.43
N LYS A 265 9.30 26.07 -5.25
CA LYS A 265 10.39 25.84 -6.24
C LYS A 265 10.17 24.64 -7.15
N VAL A 266 8.95 24.11 -7.19
CA VAL A 266 8.60 22.94 -7.99
C VAL A 266 7.36 23.23 -8.81
N GLY A 267 7.45 23.04 -10.13
CA GLY A 267 6.32 23.21 -11.03
C GLY A 267 5.30 22.06 -10.96
N SER A 268 5.78 20.85 -10.72
CA SER A 268 4.95 19.65 -10.58
C SER A 268 5.68 18.50 -9.90
N PHE A 269 4.96 17.48 -9.44
CA PHE A 269 5.51 16.20 -8.99
C PHE A 269 4.52 15.07 -9.31
N ILE A 270 5.01 13.83 -9.35
CA ILE A 270 4.15 12.65 -9.51
C ILE A 270 3.83 12.15 -8.11
N GLY A 271 2.60 12.38 -7.65
CA GLY A 271 2.19 12.10 -6.28
C GLY A 271 0.85 11.38 -6.18
N ASN A 272 0.56 10.85 -5.00
CA ASN A 272 -0.70 10.24 -4.63
C ASN A 272 -1.71 11.29 -4.17
N GLY A 273 -2.99 10.92 -4.08
CA GLY A 273 -4.06 11.82 -3.63
C GLY A 273 -3.83 12.40 -2.23
N TRP A 274 -3.32 11.60 -1.29
CA TRP A 274 -3.04 12.02 0.08
C TRP A 274 -1.93 13.09 0.20
N GLU A 275 -1.08 13.22 -0.83
CA GLU A 275 -0.02 14.23 -0.85
C GLU A 275 -0.53 15.63 -1.12
N TRP A 276 -1.73 15.75 -1.70
CA TRP A 276 -2.38 17.04 -1.93
C TRP A 276 -2.71 17.78 -0.64
N PRO A 277 -3.50 17.23 0.31
CA PRO A 277 -3.76 17.92 1.57
C PRO A 277 -2.48 18.15 2.36
N TYR A 278 -1.48 17.27 2.26
CA TYR A 278 -0.19 17.46 2.92
C TYR A 278 0.62 18.65 2.39
N ALA A 279 0.54 18.92 1.07
CA ALA A 279 1.16 20.12 0.48
C ALA A 279 0.47 21.42 0.93
N LEU A 280 -0.79 21.36 1.37
CA LEU A 280 -1.61 22.50 1.80
C LEU A 280 -1.71 22.62 3.33
N ASP A 281 -1.07 21.73 4.08
CA ASP A 281 -1.13 21.70 5.55
C ASP A 281 -0.63 23.03 6.15
N GLU A 282 -1.32 23.53 7.17
CA GLU A 282 -1.02 24.84 7.78
C GLU A 282 0.34 24.88 8.50
N LYS A 283 0.81 23.74 9.03
CA LYS A 283 2.04 23.67 9.82
C LYS A 283 3.23 23.24 8.97
N LEU A 284 3.00 22.34 8.02
CA LEU A 284 4.04 21.65 7.27
C LEU A 284 4.13 22.14 5.82
N GLY A 285 3.00 22.48 5.22
CA GLY A 285 2.86 22.86 3.82
C GLY A 285 2.68 24.37 3.61
N ASP A 286 1.91 24.72 2.58
CA ASP A 286 1.54 26.10 2.27
C ASP A 286 0.05 26.18 1.83
N PRO A 287 -0.86 26.60 2.72
CA PRO A 287 -2.28 26.70 2.40
C PRO A 287 -2.60 27.73 1.32
N ALA A 288 -1.70 28.71 1.07
CA ALA A 288 -1.88 29.70 0.00
C ALA A 288 -1.83 29.08 -1.41
N LEU A 289 -1.38 27.82 -1.52
CA LEU A 289 -1.35 27.09 -2.78
C LEU A 289 -2.72 26.54 -3.19
N ALA A 290 -3.69 26.42 -2.28
CA ALA A 290 -5.02 25.85 -2.56
C ALA A 290 -5.67 26.34 -3.87
N PRO A 291 -5.75 27.65 -4.18
CA PRO A 291 -6.36 28.12 -5.44
C PRO A 291 -5.54 27.78 -6.69
N VAL A 292 -4.24 27.54 -6.55
CA VAL A 292 -3.29 27.41 -7.66
C VAL A 292 -2.72 26.00 -7.86
N VAL A 293 -3.15 25.01 -7.07
CA VAL A 293 -2.81 23.60 -7.30
C VAL A 293 -3.85 22.92 -8.19
N GLY A 294 -3.38 22.04 -9.06
CA GLY A 294 -4.19 21.19 -9.94
C GLY A 294 -3.60 19.79 -10.01
N ALA A 295 -4.37 18.84 -10.56
CA ALA A 295 -3.86 17.51 -10.89
C ALA A 295 -4.32 17.08 -12.30
N TYR A 296 -3.50 16.25 -12.95
CA TYR A 296 -3.86 15.57 -14.19
C TYR A 296 -3.18 14.20 -14.29
N PRO A 297 -3.77 13.23 -15.02
CA PRO A 297 -3.12 11.94 -15.24
C PRO A 297 -1.86 12.11 -16.09
N MET A 298 -0.79 11.39 -15.75
CA MET A 298 0.44 11.42 -16.54
C MET A 298 0.15 10.98 -18.00
N PRO A 299 0.46 11.80 -19.01
CA PRO A 299 0.15 11.45 -20.39
C PRO A 299 1.12 10.38 -20.92
N SER A 300 0.61 9.49 -21.77
CA SER A 300 1.38 8.44 -22.42
C SER A 300 2.28 8.98 -23.54
N HIS A 301 3.32 8.22 -23.90
CA HIS A 301 4.06 8.37 -25.14
C HIS A 301 3.16 8.22 -26.37
N THR A 302 2.06 7.47 -26.27
CA THR A 302 1.01 7.42 -27.28
C THR A 302 0.04 8.60 -27.08
N PRO A 303 -0.05 9.57 -28.00
CA PRO A 303 -0.90 10.73 -27.84
C PRO A 303 -2.37 10.37 -27.55
N GLY A 304 -2.99 11.11 -26.64
CA GLY A 304 -4.38 10.90 -26.23
C GLY A 304 -4.61 9.75 -25.24
N LYS A 305 -3.58 8.95 -24.93
CA LYS A 305 -3.65 7.91 -23.89
C LYS A 305 -3.04 8.38 -22.58
N ILE A 306 -3.45 7.75 -21.49
CA ILE A 306 -2.88 7.92 -20.16
C ILE A 306 -1.81 6.86 -19.94
N MET A 307 -0.70 7.26 -19.33
CA MET A 307 0.36 6.36 -18.93
C MET A 307 -0.17 5.29 -17.97
N PRO A 308 0.19 4.00 -18.14
CA PRO A 308 -0.15 2.97 -17.16
C PRO A 308 0.38 3.34 -15.77
N GLY A 309 -0.50 3.33 -14.77
CA GLY A 309 -0.10 3.64 -13.40
C GLY A 309 0.57 2.45 -12.71
N PHE A 310 1.67 2.69 -12.00
CA PHE A 310 2.14 1.77 -10.96
C PHE A 310 1.19 1.86 -9.75
N LEU A 311 0.36 0.84 -9.57
CA LEU A 311 -0.56 0.75 -8.44
C LEU A 311 0.22 0.33 -7.19
N GLY A 312 0.44 1.28 -6.29
CA GLY A 312 0.88 0.98 -4.94
C GLY A 312 -0.31 0.67 -4.04
N GLY A 313 -0.05 0.53 -2.75
CA GLY A 313 -1.08 0.26 -1.77
C GLY A 313 -0.60 -0.72 -0.73
N SER A 314 -1.48 -1.00 0.21
CA SER A 314 -1.23 -1.96 1.28
C SER A 314 -2.26 -3.07 1.27
N ASP A 315 -1.85 -4.20 1.82
CA ASP A 315 -2.64 -5.38 2.07
C ASP A 315 -2.56 -5.71 3.57
N LEU A 316 -3.58 -6.39 4.09
CA LEU A 316 -3.63 -6.87 5.47
C LEU A 316 -3.48 -8.38 5.51
N ALA A 317 -2.60 -8.88 6.38
CA ALA A 317 -2.33 -10.31 6.54
C ALA A 317 -2.46 -10.76 8.00
N VAL A 318 -2.65 -12.07 8.17
CA VAL A 318 -2.69 -12.73 9.49
C VAL A 318 -1.47 -13.64 9.60
N PRO A 319 -0.45 -13.30 10.41
CA PRO A 319 0.70 -14.16 10.65
C PRO A 319 0.30 -15.55 11.17
N VAL A 320 0.95 -16.62 10.69
CA VAL A 320 0.63 -17.98 11.15
C VAL A 320 0.96 -18.21 12.63
N THR A 321 1.84 -17.38 13.19
CA THR A 321 2.28 -17.44 14.60
C THR A 321 1.21 -16.98 15.59
N THR A 322 0.20 -16.22 15.15
CA THR A 322 -0.89 -15.79 16.06
C THR A 322 -1.78 -16.97 16.46
N LYS A 323 -2.14 -16.99 17.75
CA LYS A 323 -3.16 -17.88 18.32
C LYS A 323 -4.58 -17.31 18.16
N ASN A 324 -4.72 -16.04 17.77
CA ASN A 324 -5.97 -15.27 17.71
C ASN A 324 -6.52 -15.15 16.29
N GLN A 325 -6.29 -16.16 15.44
CA GLN A 325 -6.57 -16.07 13.99
C GLN A 325 -8.01 -15.67 13.64
N ALA A 326 -9.00 -16.12 14.41
CA ALA A 326 -10.40 -15.74 14.18
C ALA A 326 -10.64 -14.25 14.47
N LEU A 327 -10.14 -13.75 15.60
CA LEU A 327 -10.23 -12.34 15.99
C LEU A 327 -9.49 -11.44 15.00
N ALA A 328 -8.30 -11.85 14.56
CA ALA A 328 -7.53 -11.15 13.53
C ALA A 328 -8.32 -11.02 12.21
N VAL A 329 -8.94 -12.11 11.76
CA VAL A 329 -9.80 -12.12 10.56
C VAL A 329 -11.01 -11.20 10.73
N ASP A 330 -11.67 -11.22 11.89
CA ASP A 330 -12.85 -10.39 12.14
C ASP A 330 -12.50 -8.91 12.23
N TRP A 331 -11.32 -8.56 12.78
CA TRP A 331 -10.82 -7.18 12.73
C TRP A 331 -10.53 -6.73 11.29
N ILE A 332 -9.89 -7.56 10.46
CA ILE A 332 -9.68 -7.25 9.04
C ILE A 332 -11.01 -7.02 8.31
N LYS A 333 -12.05 -7.83 8.59
CA LYS A 333 -13.40 -7.59 8.02
C LYS A 333 -13.98 -6.25 8.46
N ALA A 334 -13.81 -5.87 9.73
CA ALA A 334 -14.29 -4.58 10.23
C ALA A 334 -13.57 -3.41 9.53
N PHE A 335 -12.25 -3.51 9.36
CA PHE A 335 -11.43 -2.46 8.76
C PHE A 335 -11.58 -2.34 7.25
N THR A 336 -11.87 -3.44 6.56
CA THR A 336 -12.14 -3.46 5.09
C THR A 336 -13.62 -3.41 4.74
N SER A 337 -14.48 -3.10 5.73
CA SER A 337 -15.91 -2.89 5.52
C SER A 337 -16.15 -1.69 4.60
N THR A 338 -17.27 -1.69 3.86
CA THR A 338 -17.61 -0.56 2.97
C THR A 338 -17.64 0.79 3.69
N ALA A 339 -18.03 0.81 4.97
CA ALA A 339 -18.05 2.04 5.76
C ALA A 339 -16.62 2.54 6.07
N ALA A 340 -15.73 1.66 6.53
CA ALA A 340 -14.33 2.02 6.76
C ALA A 340 -13.60 2.39 5.46
N GLU A 341 -13.82 1.66 4.38
CA GLU A 341 -13.30 1.99 3.03
C GLU A 341 -13.82 3.34 2.51
N SER A 342 -15.01 3.78 2.91
CA SER A 342 -15.52 5.11 2.58
C SER A 342 -14.75 6.21 3.32
N GLU A 343 -14.33 5.98 4.57
CA GLU A 343 -13.47 6.94 5.30
C GLU A 343 -12.08 7.03 4.64
N ILE A 344 -11.51 5.91 4.22
CA ILE A 344 -10.26 5.88 3.43
C ILE A 344 -10.43 6.69 2.13
N ALA A 345 -11.57 6.56 1.47
CA ALA A 345 -11.86 7.28 0.24
C ALA A 345 -12.04 8.79 0.44
N LYS A 346 -12.68 9.22 1.54
CA LYS A 346 -12.79 10.64 1.93
C LYS A 346 -11.44 11.27 2.22
N ALA A 347 -10.51 10.48 2.76
CA ALA A 347 -9.12 10.88 2.97
C ALA A 347 -8.28 10.97 1.68
N GLY A 348 -8.89 10.73 0.50
CA GLY A 348 -8.24 10.86 -0.81
C GLY A 348 -7.50 9.60 -1.30
N ASN A 349 -7.48 8.52 -0.52
CA ASN A 349 -6.91 7.23 -0.93
C ASN A 349 -7.91 6.43 -1.76
N ILE A 350 -7.43 5.51 -2.60
CA ILE A 350 -8.34 4.64 -3.37
C ILE A 350 -8.75 3.47 -2.48
N ALA A 351 -10.05 3.36 -2.22
CA ALA A 351 -10.60 2.22 -1.51
C ALA A 351 -10.31 0.90 -2.24
N ASN A 352 -10.30 -0.22 -1.52
CA ASN A 352 -10.00 -1.52 -2.09
C ASN A 352 -11.02 -2.03 -3.14
N THR A 353 -12.14 -1.31 -3.35
CA THR A 353 -13.32 -1.78 -4.09
C THR A 353 -13.71 -0.87 -5.25
N THR A 354 -14.06 -1.46 -6.39
CA THR A 354 -14.57 -0.72 -7.57
C THR A 354 -15.88 0.00 -7.30
N LYS A 355 -16.65 -0.41 -6.28
CA LYS A 355 -17.92 0.23 -5.89
C LYS A 355 -17.75 1.67 -5.43
N LEU A 356 -16.57 2.01 -4.90
CA LEU A 356 -16.30 3.34 -4.35
C LEU A 356 -15.53 4.23 -5.33
N LEU A 357 -15.28 3.81 -6.58
CA LEU A 357 -14.54 4.65 -7.55
C LEU A 357 -15.23 5.99 -7.83
N ALA A 358 -16.57 5.99 -7.99
CA ALA A 358 -17.32 7.23 -8.17
C ALA A 358 -17.32 8.10 -6.90
N PHE A 359 -17.43 7.47 -5.73
CA PHE A 359 -17.34 8.15 -4.44
C PHE A 359 -15.96 8.81 -4.27
N ASN A 360 -14.90 8.08 -4.57
CA ASN A 360 -13.52 8.60 -4.60
C ASN A 360 -13.35 9.78 -5.56
N ALA A 361 -14.03 9.78 -6.70
CA ALA A 361 -13.95 10.90 -7.66
C ALA A 361 -14.66 12.17 -7.15
N ALA A 362 -15.71 12.02 -6.35
CA ALA A 362 -16.50 13.14 -5.82
C ALA A 362 -15.89 13.81 -4.57
N HIS A 363 -14.96 13.13 -3.89
CA HIS A 363 -14.36 13.59 -2.63
C HIS A 363 -12.84 13.81 -2.77
N ARG A 364 -12.38 14.12 -3.98
CA ARG A 364 -10.98 14.39 -4.34
C ARG A 364 -10.73 15.85 -4.66
#